data_AF-A0A661H5T6-F1
#
_entry.id   AF-A0A661H5T6-F1
#
_cell.length_a   1.000
_cell.length_b   1.000
_cell.length_c   1.000
_cell.angle_alpha   90.00
_cell.angle_beta   90.00
_cell.angle_gamma   90.00
#
_symmetry.space_group_name_H-M   'P 1'
#
loop_
_entity.id
_entity.type
_entity.pdbx_description
1 polymer ?
#
loop_
_entity_poly.entity_id
_entity_poly.type
_entity_poly.pdbx_seq_one_letter_code
_entity_poly.pdbx_strand_id
1 'polypeptide(L)'
;MVCNGWISSPPPYFQGSAGGAPEFTGGQWSSPEGPSWPTLFASEFGLTATPSLVAVSYANNFAWGGARTGVNANSAVPPWLDQQVAQYLAPFQVSGTSPTPETLVSIMIGGNDVANNLGDEAALKAGITSITTQMTRLYDQGVRQFLISNVPDIGATPKFQDRGPEVAGFATFWTTQWNAALDAALDELELPGAVINFFDFYTFSKDPELLALFDNTTDACLTEFSLCDDPESYFYWDSFHPSSTSHYLLADALYQSLVPLRLEHLLEDVSGIGPGKSLRSKVARVQASYEREKYQAACGQLRSFVNQVDAQAGKSLTDDEAHAFKAEASAIGEAIGCG
;
A
#
# COMPACT_ATOMS: atom_id res chain seq x y z
N MET A 1 3.17 -12.97 14.65
CA MET A 1 3.07 -14.11 13.71
C MET A 1 4.49 -14.62 13.49
N VAL A 2 4.77 -15.92 13.70
CA VAL A 2 6.10 -16.49 13.43
C VAL A 2 6.04 -17.02 11.99
N CYS A 3 6.66 -16.30 11.05
CA CYS A 3 6.73 -16.69 9.65
C CYS A 3 7.60 -17.94 9.47
N ASN A 4 6.99 -19.12 9.58
CA ASN A 4 7.56 -20.39 9.15
C ASN A 4 6.61 -21.00 8.13
N GLY A 5 6.83 -20.70 6.85
CA GLY A 5 6.00 -21.22 5.77
C GLY A 5 6.46 -20.73 4.42
N TRP A 6 7.60 -21.23 3.96
CA TRP A 6 8.03 -21.13 2.57
C TRP A 6 6.90 -21.61 1.65
N ILE A 7 6.27 -20.68 0.94
CA ILE A 7 5.43 -21.01 -0.20
C ILE A 7 6.38 -21.53 -1.28
N SER A 8 6.12 -22.76 -1.72
CA SER A 8 6.82 -23.45 -2.82
C SER A 8 7.01 -22.51 -4.01
N SER A 9 8.22 -22.53 -4.59
CA SER A 9 8.71 -21.69 -5.70
C SER A 9 7.61 -21.15 -6.61
N PRO A 10 7.32 -19.84 -6.58
CA PRO A 10 6.34 -19.27 -7.48
C PRO A 10 6.85 -19.29 -8.94
N PRO A 11 5.93 -19.33 -9.94
CA PRO A 11 6.29 -19.32 -11.35
C PRO A 11 7.13 -18.07 -11.71
N PRO A 12 7.94 -18.10 -12.79
CA PRO A 12 8.83 -17.00 -13.12
C PRO A 12 8.04 -15.71 -13.36
N TYR A 13 8.09 -14.79 -12.39
CA TYR A 13 7.51 -13.46 -12.50
C TYR A 13 8.32 -12.63 -13.49
N PHE A 14 7.86 -12.52 -14.74
CA PHE A 14 8.32 -11.48 -15.66
C PHE A 14 7.34 -10.31 -15.57
N GLN A 15 7.67 -9.27 -14.81
CA GLN A 15 6.79 -8.11 -14.62
C GLN A 15 7.60 -6.80 -14.61
N GLY A 16 7.94 -6.33 -15.81
CA GLY A 16 8.83 -5.19 -16.00
C GLY A 16 8.18 -3.87 -15.63
N SER A 17 8.60 -3.30 -14.50
CA SER A 17 8.96 -1.88 -14.46
C SER A 17 10.38 -1.73 -15.05
N ALA A 18 10.95 -0.52 -15.12
CA ALA A 18 12.24 -0.30 -15.76
C ALA A 18 13.48 -0.91 -15.03
N GLY A 19 13.29 -1.81 -14.07
CA GLY A 19 14.38 -2.57 -13.44
C GLY A 19 14.96 -3.62 -14.40
N GLY A 20 16.27 -3.89 -14.32
CA GLY A 20 16.95 -4.90 -15.12
C GLY A 20 17.21 -6.20 -14.35
N ALA A 21 16.82 -7.35 -14.92
CA ALA A 21 17.31 -8.64 -14.41
C ALA A 21 18.83 -8.76 -14.67
N PRO A 22 19.62 -9.45 -13.80
CA PRO A 22 19.19 -10.29 -12.69
C PRO A 22 19.03 -9.55 -11.35
N GLU A 23 19.34 -8.26 -11.27
CA GLU A 23 19.41 -7.47 -10.04
C GLU A 23 18.04 -7.06 -9.48
N PHE A 24 16.99 -7.21 -10.28
CA PHE A 24 15.62 -6.78 -9.97
C PHE A 24 14.60 -7.86 -10.34
N THR A 25 13.71 -8.24 -9.41
CA THR A 25 12.70 -9.29 -9.63
C THR A 25 11.76 -8.95 -10.78
N GLY A 26 11.89 -9.64 -11.91
CA GLY A 26 11.03 -9.46 -13.07
C GLY A 26 11.08 -8.06 -13.69
N GLY A 27 12.03 -7.21 -13.28
CA GLY A 27 12.09 -5.77 -13.59
C GLY A 27 11.37 -4.85 -12.59
N GLN A 28 10.96 -5.35 -11.43
CA GLN A 28 10.48 -4.55 -10.31
C GLN A 28 11.66 -4.11 -9.44
N TRP A 29 11.64 -2.88 -8.92
CA TRP A 29 12.69 -2.33 -8.04
C TRP A 29 12.59 -2.92 -6.62
N SER A 30 12.87 -4.21 -6.54
CA SER A 30 12.90 -5.08 -5.36
C SER A 30 13.99 -6.12 -5.58
N SER A 31 14.45 -6.75 -4.50
CA SER A 31 15.48 -7.78 -4.56
C SER A 31 15.02 -8.98 -5.41
N PRO A 32 15.93 -9.71 -6.10
CA PRO A 32 15.64 -10.87 -6.95
C PRO A 32 14.91 -12.02 -6.25
N GLU A 33 14.92 -12.02 -4.92
CA GLU A 33 14.31 -13.01 -4.05
C GLU A 33 12.78 -12.84 -3.94
N GLY A 34 12.22 -11.66 -4.25
CA GLY A 34 10.77 -11.47 -4.18
C GLY A 34 10.22 -10.21 -4.85
N PRO A 35 8.92 -10.20 -5.16
CA PRO A 35 8.27 -9.11 -5.87
C PRO A 35 8.09 -7.88 -4.96
N SER A 36 7.83 -6.73 -5.59
CA SER A 36 7.46 -5.50 -4.88
C SER A 36 6.01 -5.55 -4.33
N TRP A 37 5.72 -4.64 -3.40
CA TRP A 37 4.46 -4.61 -2.66
C TRP A 37 3.18 -4.66 -3.53
N PRO A 38 3.07 -4.03 -4.73
CA PRO A 38 1.82 -4.07 -5.49
C PRO A 38 1.46 -5.49 -5.95
N THR A 39 2.46 -6.30 -6.28
CA THR A 39 2.26 -7.71 -6.67
C THR A 39 1.77 -8.54 -5.48
N LEU A 40 2.38 -8.34 -4.31
CA LEU A 40 1.98 -9.02 -3.07
C LEU A 40 0.57 -8.58 -2.63
N PHE A 41 0.34 -7.28 -2.58
CA PHE A 41 -0.94 -6.68 -2.20
C PHE A 41 -2.09 -7.09 -3.13
N ALA A 42 -1.88 -7.15 -4.45
CA ALA A 42 -2.90 -7.66 -5.37
C ALA A 42 -3.24 -9.13 -5.09
N SER A 43 -2.25 -9.93 -4.67
CA SER A 43 -2.46 -11.35 -4.39
C SER A 43 -3.33 -11.62 -3.15
N GLU A 44 -3.36 -10.70 -2.18
CA GLU A 44 -4.28 -10.74 -1.03
C GLU A 44 -5.76 -10.71 -1.46
N PHE A 45 -6.04 -10.20 -2.67
CA PHE A 45 -7.38 -10.18 -3.26
C PHE A 45 -7.58 -11.26 -4.34
N GLY A 46 -6.64 -12.21 -4.47
CA GLY A 46 -6.64 -13.20 -5.55
C GLY A 46 -6.43 -12.58 -6.94
N LEU A 47 -5.89 -11.36 -7.01
CA LEU A 47 -5.60 -10.63 -8.24
C LEU A 47 -4.12 -10.72 -8.60
N THR A 48 -3.79 -10.29 -9.81
CA THR A 48 -2.41 -10.12 -10.28
C THR A 48 -2.17 -8.66 -10.61
N ALA A 49 -1.11 -8.06 -10.08
CA ALA A 49 -0.63 -6.76 -10.52
C ALA A 49 -0.02 -6.90 -11.93
N THR A 50 -0.78 -6.52 -12.95
CA THR A 50 -0.42 -6.63 -14.37
C THR A 50 0.13 -5.28 -14.86
N PRO A 51 1.42 -5.21 -15.22
CA PRO A 51 2.04 -3.98 -15.71
C PRO A 51 1.41 -3.44 -17.00
N SER A 52 1.34 -2.12 -17.12
CA SER A 52 0.77 -1.43 -18.29
C SER A 52 1.51 -1.69 -19.61
N LEU A 53 2.75 -2.16 -19.56
CA LEU A 53 3.54 -2.56 -20.74
C LEU A 53 3.20 -3.95 -21.30
N VAL A 54 2.61 -4.85 -20.49
CA VAL A 54 2.45 -6.26 -20.85
C VAL A 54 1.14 -6.49 -21.59
N ALA A 55 0.03 -5.93 -21.11
CA ALA A 55 -1.28 -6.11 -21.74
C ALA A 55 -2.25 -4.96 -21.43
N VAL A 56 -2.38 -4.04 -22.38
CA VAL A 56 -3.20 -2.82 -22.23
C VAL A 56 -4.68 -3.12 -21.91
N SER A 57 -5.20 -4.28 -22.33
CA SER A 57 -6.62 -4.63 -22.14
C SER A 57 -6.99 -5.10 -20.73
N TYR A 58 -6.03 -5.47 -19.88
CA TYR A 58 -6.29 -5.90 -18.49
C TYR A 58 -5.20 -5.43 -17.52
N ALA A 59 -4.39 -4.44 -17.91
CA ALA A 59 -3.42 -3.81 -17.03
C ALA A 59 -4.11 -3.13 -15.85
N ASN A 60 -3.56 -3.34 -14.66
CA ASN A 60 -4.01 -2.71 -13.42
C ASN A 60 -2.84 -2.17 -12.58
N ASN A 61 -1.60 -2.33 -13.05
CA ASN A 61 -0.42 -1.69 -12.49
C ASN A 61 0.16 -0.70 -13.50
N PHE A 62 -0.06 0.58 -13.26
CA PHE A 62 0.43 1.68 -14.08
C PHE A 62 1.66 2.37 -13.47
N ALA A 63 2.20 1.85 -12.36
CA ALA A 63 3.35 2.45 -11.70
C ALA A 63 4.63 2.26 -12.53
N TRP A 64 5.47 3.29 -12.53
CA TRP A 64 6.77 3.28 -13.20
C TRP A 64 7.89 3.71 -12.25
N GLY A 65 8.99 2.96 -12.26
CA GLY A 65 10.21 3.35 -11.57
C GLY A 65 10.70 4.71 -12.07
N GLY A 66 11.09 5.59 -11.13
CA GLY A 66 11.51 6.96 -11.43
C GLY A 66 10.37 7.94 -11.77
N ALA A 67 9.11 7.50 -11.80
CA ALA A 67 7.98 8.40 -12.01
C ALA A 67 7.88 9.46 -10.92
N ARG A 68 7.49 10.66 -11.33
CA ARG A 68 7.21 11.80 -10.45
C ARG A 68 5.75 12.22 -10.58
N THR A 69 5.36 13.20 -9.78
CA THR A 69 4.11 13.96 -9.93
C THR A 69 4.33 15.17 -10.84
N GLY A 70 3.28 15.93 -11.10
CA GLY A 70 3.33 17.13 -11.95
C GLY A 70 2.80 16.86 -13.37
N VAL A 71 3.26 17.66 -14.33
CA VAL A 71 2.95 17.50 -15.76
C VAL A 71 4.21 17.08 -16.48
N ASN A 72 4.19 15.89 -17.08
CA ASN A 72 5.31 15.41 -17.87
C ASN A 72 5.07 15.70 -19.36
N ALA A 73 5.81 16.68 -19.89
CA ALA A 73 5.77 17.00 -21.31
C ALA A 73 6.78 16.18 -22.15
N ASN A 74 7.63 15.38 -21.51
CA ASN A 74 8.73 14.68 -22.18
C ASN A 74 8.43 13.17 -22.30
N SER A 75 8.34 12.68 -23.54
CA SER A 75 8.08 11.26 -23.82
C SER A 75 9.31 10.35 -23.64
N ALA A 76 10.50 10.90 -23.43
CA ALA A 76 11.73 10.13 -23.21
C ALA A 76 11.95 9.72 -21.74
N VAL A 77 11.17 10.29 -20.81
CA VAL A 77 11.19 9.90 -19.39
C VAL A 77 10.00 8.99 -19.08
N PRO A 78 10.12 8.09 -18.08
CA PRO A 78 9.01 7.25 -17.64
C PRO A 78 7.75 8.08 -17.37
N PRO A 79 6.54 7.53 -17.62
CA PRO A 79 5.33 8.29 -17.45
C PRO A 79 5.16 8.74 -16.00
N TRP A 80 4.84 10.01 -15.80
CA TRP A 80 4.52 10.58 -14.49
C TRP A 80 3.06 10.31 -14.16
N LEU A 81 2.64 10.64 -12.93
CA LEU A 81 1.31 10.32 -12.43
C LEU A 81 0.18 10.78 -13.38
N ASP A 82 0.30 11.97 -13.97
CA ASP A 82 -0.68 12.52 -14.92
C ASP A 82 -0.88 11.63 -16.16
N GLN A 83 0.22 11.09 -16.69
CA GLN A 83 0.25 10.19 -17.83
C GLN A 83 -0.16 8.77 -17.45
N GLN A 84 0.22 8.27 -16.27
CA GLN A 84 -0.22 6.97 -15.76
C GLN A 84 -1.75 6.94 -15.57
N VAL A 85 -2.32 7.99 -14.98
CA VAL A 85 -3.78 8.15 -14.86
C VAL A 85 -4.43 8.29 -16.23
N ALA A 86 -3.84 9.06 -17.16
CA ALA A 86 -4.36 9.13 -18.52
C ALA A 86 -4.38 7.75 -19.23
N GLN A 87 -3.34 6.93 -19.04
CA GLN A 87 -3.27 5.57 -19.58
C GLN A 87 -4.36 4.67 -18.98
N TYR A 88 -4.57 4.73 -17.67
CA TYR A 88 -5.63 3.97 -17.00
C TYR A 88 -7.03 4.38 -17.46
N LEU A 89 -7.26 5.69 -17.65
CA LEU A 89 -8.58 6.22 -18.02
C LEU A 89 -8.93 6.02 -19.50
N ALA A 90 -7.95 5.85 -20.38
CA ALA A 90 -8.17 5.79 -21.83
C ALA A 90 -9.19 4.71 -22.28
N PRO A 91 -9.17 3.46 -21.77
CA PRO A 91 -10.17 2.46 -22.16
C PRO A 91 -11.61 2.83 -21.75
N PHE A 92 -11.79 3.47 -20.59
CA PHE A 92 -13.08 3.92 -20.10
C PHE A 92 -13.64 5.07 -20.95
N GLN A 93 -12.79 6.00 -21.34
CA GLN A 93 -13.15 7.10 -22.25
C GLN A 93 -13.58 6.60 -23.63
N VAL A 94 -12.89 5.60 -24.18
CA VAL A 94 -13.23 5.00 -25.48
C VAL A 94 -14.53 4.22 -25.43
N SER A 95 -14.74 3.43 -24.37
CA SER A 95 -15.92 2.57 -24.23
C SER A 95 -17.15 3.28 -23.68
N GLY A 96 -16.99 4.47 -23.08
CA GLY A 96 -18.04 5.16 -22.34
C GLY A 96 -18.44 4.43 -21.06
N THR A 97 -17.57 3.59 -20.52
CA THR A 97 -17.78 2.85 -19.26
C THR A 97 -17.04 3.52 -18.10
N SER A 98 -17.27 3.02 -16.89
CA SER A 98 -16.60 3.48 -15.68
C SER A 98 -16.00 2.29 -14.92
N PRO A 99 -14.93 2.50 -14.14
CA PRO A 99 -14.54 1.56 -13.09
C PRO A 99 -15.74 1.23 -12.20
N THR A 100 -15.78 0.01 -11.67
CA THR A 100 -16.84 -0.36 -10.73
C THR A 100 -16.60 0.34 -9.38
N PRO A 101 -17.64 0.56 -8.56
CA PRO A 101 -17.48 1.17 -7.23
C PRO A 101 -16.52 0.44 -6.30
N GLU A 102 -16.31 -0.86 -6.52
CA GLU A 102 -15.39 -1.73 -5.77
C GLU A 102 -13.92 -1.58 -6.22
N THR A 103 -13.66 -0.79 -7.27
CA THR A 103 -12.29 -0.54 -7.74
C THR A 103 -11.51 0.30 -6.73
N LEU A 104 -10.52 -0.31 -6.09
CA LEU A 104 -9.52 0.38 -5.26
C LEU A 104 -8.37 0.92 -6.13
N VAL A 105 -8.18 2.23 -6.14
CA VAL A 105 -7.01 2.87 -6.75
C VAL A 105 -5.99 3.21 -5.67
N SER A 106 -4.81 2.61 -5.76
CA SER A 106 -3.67 3.00 -4.92
C SER A 106 -2.81 4.06 -5.61
N ILE A 107 -2.47 5.13 -4.90
CA ILE A 107 -1.50 6.15 -5.32
C ILE A 107 -0.43 6.27 -4.23
N MET A 108 0.73 5.65 -4.49
CA MET A 108 1.95 5.78 -3.69
C MET A 108 3.04 6.39 -4.60
N ILE A 109 3.26 7.69 -4.46
CA ILE A 109 4.08 8.53 -5.35
C ILE A 109 4.68 9.69 -4.52
N GLY A 110 5.69 10.38 -5.06
CA GLY A 110 6.30 11.56 -4.41
C GLY A 110 7.73 11.35 -3.93
N GLY A 111 8.15 10.10 -3.68
CA GLY A 111 9.53 9.83 -3.23
C GLY A 111 10.59 10.33 -4.21
N ASN A 112 10.33 10.16 -5.52
CA ASN A 112 11.19 10.72 -6.57
C ASN A 112 11.10 12.25 -6.62
N ASP A 113 9.95 12.85 -6.37
CA ASP A 113 9.78 14.30 -6.35
C ASP A 113 10.64 14.92 -5.24
N VAL A 114 10.54 14.41 -4.01
CA VAL A 114 11.36 14.86 -2.88
C VAL A 114 12.84 14.63 -3.17
N ALA A 115 13.23 13.42 -3.59
CA ALA A 115 14.62 13.07 -3.82
C ALA A 115 15.31 13.91 -4.91
N ASN A 116 14.55 14.50 -5.84
CA ASN A 116 15.10 15.25 -6.97
C ASN A 116 14.90 16.76 -6.89
N ASN A 117 14.04 17.26 -5.98
CA ASN A 117 13.67 18.68 -5.90
C ASN A 117 13.88 19.27 -4.49
N LEU A 118 14.88 18.78 -3.73
CA LEU A 118 15.21 19.33 -2.42
C LEU A 118 15.46 20.84 -2.49
N GLY A 119 14.81 21.60 -1.61
CA GLY A 119 14.91 23.06 -1.59
C GLY A 119 13.86 23.78 -2.44
N ASP A 120 13.08 23.07 -3.25
CA ASP A 120 12.13 23.67 -4.19
C ASP A 120 10.67 23.55 -3.71
N GLU A 121 10.21 24.58 -2.99
CA GLU A 121 8.84 24.67 -2.49
C GLU A 121 7.80 24.73 -3.62
N ALA A 122 8.15 25.32 -4.77
CA ALA A 122 7.24 25.43 -5.90
C ALA A 122 7.03 24.06 -6.56
N ALA A 123 8.10 23.27 -6.72
CA ALA A 123 8.01 21.90 -7.20
C ALA A 123 7.21 21.01 -6.25
N LEU A 124 7.42 21.14 -4.94
CA LEU A 124 6.62 20.42 -3.93
C LEU A 124 5.14 20.75 -4.08
N LYS A 125 4.77 22.03 -4.10
CA LYS A 125 3.36 22.47 -4.24
C LYS A 125 2.74 21.96 -5.54
N ALA A 126 3.46 22.08 -6.65
CA ALA A 126 3.00 21.59 -7.95
C ALA A 126 2.76 20.06 -7.92
N GLY A 127 3.61 19.33 -7.21
CA GLY A 127 3.47 17.88 -7.06
C GLY A 127 2.23 17.48 -6.26
N ILE A 128 2.00 18.11 -5.11
CA ILE A 128 0.80 17.88 -4.30
C ILE A 128 -0.48 18.23 -5.08
N THR A 129 -0.50 19.37 -5.78
CA THR A 129 -1.62 19.73 -6.66
C THR A 129 -1.85 18.69 -7.77
N SER A 130 -0.79 18.10 -8.32
CA SER A 130 -0.93 17.05 -9.34
C SER A 130 -1.58 15.78 -8.78
N ILE A 131 -1.23 15.38 -7.54
CA ILE A 131 -1.87 14.24 -6.86
C ILE A 131 -3.37 14.47 -6.72
N THR A 132 -3.79 15.59 -6.10
CA THR A 132 -5.22 15.85 -5.89
C THR A 132 -5.98 16.02 -7.20
N THR A 133 -5.37 16.66 -8.21
CA THR A 133 -5.95 16.74 -9.57
C THR A 133 -6.17 15.35 -10.17
N GLN A 134 -5.20 14.45 -10.03
CA GLN A 134 -5.31 13.08 -10.55
C GLN A 134 -6.37 12.27 -9.80
N MET A 135 -6.49 12.44 -8.48
CA MET A 135 -7.56 11.85 -7.69
C MET A 135 -8.94 12.32 -8.16
N THR A 136 -9.11 13.63 -8.39
CA THR A 136 -10.36 14.18 -8.94
C THR A 136 -10.68 13.59 -10.31
N ARG A 137 -9.70 13.48 -11.22
CA ARG A 137 -9.91 12.85 -12.54
C ARG A 137 -10.37 11.40 -12.45
N LEU A 138 -9.81 10.62 -11.54
CA LEU A 138 -10.22 9.24 -11.29
C LEU A 138 -11.62 9.17 -10.69
N TYR A 139 -11.92 10.04 -9.73
CA TYR A 139 -13.25 10.17 -9.12
C TYR A 139 -14.33 10.53 -10.15
N ASP A 140 -14.04 11.47 -11.05
CA ASP A 140 -14.94 11.89 -12.12
C ASP A 140 -15.23 10.74 -13.11
N GLN A 141 -14.30 9.79 -13.26
CA GLN A 141 -14.54 8.57 -14.04
C GLN A 141 -15.37 7.52 -13.28
N GLY A 142 -15.54 7.66 -11.96
CA GLY A 142 -16.36 6.75 -11.14
C GLY A 142 -15.62 6.03 -10.04
N VAL A 143 -14.31 6.25 -9.86
CA VAL A 143 -13.55 5.66 -8.74
C VAL A 143 -14.08 6.20 -7.42
N ARG A 144 -14.28 5.32 -6.44
CA ARG A 144 -14.75 5.69 -5.10
C ARG A 144 -13.87 5.19 -3.97
N GLN A 145 -12.99 4.24 -4.21
CA GLN A 145 -12.08 3.70 -3.21
C GLN A 145 -10.65 4.11 -3.55
N PHE A 146 -10.01 4.84 -2.65
CA PHE A 146 -8.62 5.27 -2.79
C PHE A 146 -7.78 4.71 -1.65
N LEU A 147 -6.55 4.31 -1.97
CA LEU A 147 -5.48 4.04 -1.01
C LEU A 147 -4.33 5.01 -1.31
N ILE A 148 -4.13 6.01 -0.44
CA ILE A 148 -3.14 7.06 -0.62
C ILE A 148 -2.09 6.91 0.46
N SER A 149 -0.81 7.02 0.11
CA SER A 149 0.25 7.09 1.11
C SER A 149 0.99 8.42 1.05
N ASN A 150 1.53 8.83 2.18
CA ASN A 150 2.63 9.78 2.19
C ASN A 150 3.94 9.09 1.76
N VAL A 151 5.06 9.82 1.78
CA VAL A 151 6.38 9.25 1.41
C VAL A 151 7.17 8.83 2.66
N PRO A 152 7.93 7.73 2.60
CA PRO A 152 8.82 7.35 3.70
C PRO A 152 9.95 8.38 3.83
N ASP A 153 10.72 8.32 4.93
CA ASP A 153 11.84 9.23 5.13
C ASP A 153 12.92 9.04 4.07
N ILE A 154 12.95 9.95 3.09
CA ILE A 154 13.92 9.91 1.99
C ILE A 154 15.34 10.16 2.49
N GLY A 155 15.48 10.96 3.55
CA GLY A 155 16.78 11.19 4.18
C GLY A 155 17.34 9.96 4.88
N ALA A 156 16.49 9.01 5.29
CA ALA A 156 16.93 7.76 5.92
C ALA A 156 17.53 6.74 4.92
N THR A 157 17.27 6.91 3.62
CA THR A 157 17.79 5.98 2.60
C THR A 157 19.32 6.03 2.52
N PRO A 158 20.00 4.90 2.22
CA PRO A 158 21.47 4.87 2.10
C PRO A 158 22.01 5.95 1.15
N LYS A 159 21.32 6.20 0.03
CA LYS A 159 21.64 7.24 -0.96
C LYS A 159 21.85 8.63 -0.37
N PHE A 160 21.09 8.99 0.67
CA PHE A 160 21.19 10.29 1.33
C PHE A 160 22.09 10.23 2.57
N GLN A 161 22.10 9.11 3.30
CA GLN A 161 23.02 8.88 4.42
C GLN A 161 24.48 8.94 3.98
N ASP A 162 24.82 8.33 2.84
CA ASP A 162 26.17 8.31 2.27
C ASP A 162 26.70 9.70 1.88
N ARG A 163 25.82 10.69 1.76
CA ARG A 163 26.18 12.09 1.45
C ARG A 163 26.44 12.92 2.71
N GLY A 164 26.32 12.31 3.88
CA GLY A 164 26.55 12.92 5.18
C GLY A 164 25.28 13.48 5.85
N PRO A 165 25.36 13.71 7.17
CA PRO A 165 24.19 13.98 8.01
C PRO A 165 23.45 15.28 7.66
N GLU A 166 24.14 16.28 7.10
CA GLU A 166 23.51 17.53 6.67
C GLU A 166 22.58 17.31 5.47
N VAL A 167 23.03 16.56 4.46
CA VAL A 167 22.24 16.25 3.27
C VAL A 167 21.09 15.31 3.62
N ALA A 168 21.35 14.29 4.45
CA ALA A 168 20.32 13.40 4.97
C ALA A 168 19.24 14.17 5.76
N GLY A 169 19.65 15.03 6.70
CA GLY A 169 18.71 15.84 7.49
C GLY A 169 17.90 16.82 6.64
N PHE A 170 18.51 17.41 5.60
CA PHE A 170 17.79 18.27 4.66
C PHE A 170 16.77 17.48 3.83
N ALA A 171 17.08 16.26 3.42
CA ALA A 171 16.15 15.38 2.73
C ALA A 171 14.98 14.96 3.66
N THR A 172 15.25 14.58 4.91
CA THR A 172 14.21 14.30 5.91
C THR A 172 13.32 15.51 6.14
N PHE A 173 13.89 16.71 6.24
CA PHE A 173 13.12 17.94 6.37
C PHE A 173 12.14 18.11 5.19
N TRP A 174 12.60 17.99 3.94
CA TRP A 174 11.72 18.11 2.78
C TRP A 174 10.71 16.98 2.65
N THR A 175 11.04 15.76 3.11
CA THR A 175 10.03 14.71 3.27
C THR A 175 8.92 15.15 4.22
N THR A 176 9.24 15.72 5.38
CA THR A 176 8.19 16.17 6.32
C THR A 176 7.34 17.29 5.74
N GLN A 177 7.93 18.21 4.96
CA GLN A 177 7.17 19.26 4.27
C GLN A 177 6.23 18.67 3.22
N TRP A 178 6.69 17.68 2.45
CA TRP A 178 5.86 16.99 1.46
C TRP A 178 4.68 16.29 2.14
N ASN A 179 4.94 15.53 3.19
CA ASN A 179 3.93 14.78 3.91
C ASN A 179 2.89 15.70 4.56
N ALA A 180 3.31 16.80 5.19
CA ALA A 180 2.40 17.79 5.76
C ALA A 180 1.55 18.51 4.70
N ALA A 181 2.13 18.81 3.53
CA ALA A 181 1.39 19.43 2.44
C ALA A 181 0.39 18.47 1.79
N LEU A 182 0.72 17.17 1.68
CA LEU A 182 -0.20 16.14 1.21
C LEU A 182 -1.38 16.00 2.17
N ASP A 183 -1.10 15.90 3.47
CA ASP A 183 -2.12 15.81 4.53
C ASP A 183 -3.13 16.96 4.45
N ALA A 184 -2.63 18.21 4.45
CA ALA A 184 -3.47 19.39 4.30
C ALA A 184 -4.27 19.41 2.99
N ALA A 185 -3.68 18.96 1.88
CA ALA A 185 -4.37 18.92 0.60
C ALA A 185 -5.44 17.83 0.53
N LEU A 186 -5.27 16.71 1.24
CA LEU A 186 -6.29 15.66 1.34
C LEU A 186 -7.44 16.10 2.25
N ASP A 187 -7.17 16.82 3.33
CA ASP A 187 -8.20 17.41 4.21
C ASP A 187 -9.12 18.40 3.47
N GLU A 188 -8.57 19.17 2.52
CA GLU A 188 -9.31 20.12 1.69
C GLU A 188 -10.02 19.45 0.49
N LEU A 189 -9.70 18.20 0.17
CA LEU A 189 -10.19 17.53 -1.04
C LEU A 189 -11.60 16.99 -0.87
N GLU A 190 -12.58 17.63 -1.51
CA GLU A 190 -13.97 17.17 -1.49
C GLU A 190 -14.26 16.13 -2.60
N LEU A 191 -14.34 14.85 -2.21
CA LEU A 191 -14.81 13.75 -3.08
C LEU A 191 -16.03 13.06 -2.44
N PRO A 192 -17.25 13.63 -2.56
CA PRO A 192 -18.42 13.10 -1.87
C PRO A 192 -18.71 11.63 -2.17
N GLY A 193 -18.81 10.81 -1.13
CA GLY A 193 -19.07 9.38 -1.26
C GLY A 193 -17.87 8.54 -1.73
N ALA A 194 -16.69 9.14 -1.87
CA ALA A 194 -15.44 8.40 -1.94
C ALA A 194 -14.91 8.10 -0.53
N VAL A 195 -14.15 7.02 -0.41
CA VAL A 195 -13.38 6.65 0.77
C VAL A 195 -11.91 6.80 0.42
N ILE A 196 -11.19 7.59 1.23
CA ILE A 196 -9.75 7.76 1.13
C ILE A 196 -9.14 7.01 2.31
N ASN A 197 -8.54 5.85 2.04
CA ASN A 197 -7.74 5.12 3.00
C ASN A 197 -6.33 5.69 2.96
N PHE A 198 -5.91 6.36 4.03
CA PHE A 198 -4.58 6.93 4.12
C PHE A 198 -3.63 6.00 4.87
N PHE A 199 -2.47 5.75 4.28
CA PHE A 199 -1.38 4.98 4.89
C PHE A 199 -0.20 5.89 5.22
N ASP A 200 0.11 6.03 6.51
CA ASP A 200 1.27 6.79 6.98
C ASP A 200 2.56 5.96 6.82
N PHE A 201 3.07 5.95 5.59
CA PHE A 201 4.29 5.24 5.25
C PHE A 201 5.52 5.81 5.97
N TYR A 202 5.54 7.12 6.24
CA TYR A 202 6.60 7.76 7.00
C TYR A 202 6.74 7.18 8.40
N THR A 203 5.63 7.08 9.14
CA THR A 203 5.65 6.49 10.48
C THR A 203 5.90 4.99 10.42
N PHE A 204 5.24 4.27 9.49
CA PHE A 204 5.45 2.82 9.32
C PHE A 204 6.93 2.47 9.10
N SER A 205 7.61 3.15 8.18
CA SER A 205 9.02 2.89 7.85
C SER A 205 10.00 3.20 9.01
N LYS A 206 9.52 3.85 10.08
CA LYS A 206 10.30 4.20 11.27
C LYS A 206 9.90 3.43 12.52
N ASP A 207 8.94 2.52 12.41
CA ASP A 207 8.46 1.74 13.53
C ASP A 207 9.61 0.87 14.09
N PRO A 208 10.01 1.05 15.37
CA PRO A 208 11.05 0.23 15.98
C PRO A 208 10.74 -1.27 15.97
N GLU A 209 9.47 -1.67 16.07
CA GLU A 209 9.09 -3.08 16.03
C GLU A 209 9.27 -3.68 14.64
N LEU A 210 8.93 -2.93 13.60
CA LEU A 210 9.21 -3.27 12.21
C LEU A 210 10.72 -3.38 11.97
N LEU A 211 11.47 -2.35 12.36
CA LEU A 211 12.91 -2.27 12.13
C LEU A 211 13.69 -3.35 12.90
N ALA A 212 13.18 -3.81 14.05
CA ALA A 212 13.77 -4.91 14.82
C ALA A 212 13.66 -6.28 14.14
N LEU A 213 12.90 -6.41 13.04
CA LEU A 213 12.84 -7.62 12.23
C LEU A 213 14.04 -7.78 11.28
N PHE A 214 14.86 -6.74 11.15
CA PHE A 214 16.01 -6.71 10.24
C PHE A 214 17.32 -6.64 11.03
N ASP A 215 18.35 -7.30 10.50
CA ASP A 215 19.71 -7.20 11.05
C ASP A 215 20.40 -5.91 10.59
N ASN A 216 20.02 -5.39 9.41
CA ASN A 216 20.54 -4.13 8.88
C ASN A 216 19.42 -3.25 8.32
N THR A 217 19.29 -2.04 8.85
CA THR A 217 18.28 -1.06 8.45
C THR A 217 18.86 0.22 7.84
N THR A 218 20.18 0.28 7.66
CA THR A 218 20.89 1.51 7.25
C THR A 218 21.62 1.38 5.92
N ASP A 219 22.16 0.19 5.63
CA ASP A 219 23.01 -0.03 4.46
C ASP A 219 22.21 -0.70 3.33
N ALA A 220 22.67 -0.49 2.10
CA ALA A 220 22.15 -1.20 0.93
C ALA A 220 22.74 -2.62 0.84
N CYS A 221 21.91 -3.64 0.60
CA CYS A 221 22.40 -4.99 0.35
C CYS A 221 23.15 -5.09 -1.00
N LEU A 222 22.58 -4.51 -2.06
CA LEU A 222 23.14 -4.39 -3.40
C LEU A 222 23.81 -3.01 -3.55
N THR A 223 25.11 -3.05 -3.84
CA THR A 223 25.89 -1.87 -4.22
C THR A 223 26.49 -2.04 -5.61
N GLU A 224 27.17 -1.02 -6.13
CA GLU A 224 27.92 -1.13 -7.39
C GLU A 224 29.00 -2.23 -7.34
N PHE A 225 29.51 -2.57 -6.15
CA PHE A 225 30.70 -3.42 -5.99
C PHE A 225 30.42 -4.73 -5.24
N SER A 226 29.26 -4.90 -4.62
CA SER A 226 28.98 -6.03 -3.74
C SER A 226 27.49 -6.34 -3.65
N LEU A 227 27.21 -7.61 -3.31
CA LEU A 227 25.92 -8.08 -2.84
C LEU A 227 26.13 -8.63 -1.42
N CYS A 228 25.22 -8.30 -0.50
CA CYS A 228 25.26 -8.81 0.88
C CYS A 228 24.97 -10.32 0.93
N ASP A 229 25.40 -10.98 2.01
CA ASP A 229 25.26 -12.44 2.16
C ASP A 229 23.81 -12.88 2.43
N ASP A 230 22.99 -12.03 3.05
CA ASP A 230 21.61 -12.32 3.43
C ASP A 230 20.66 -11.14 3.10
N PRO A 231 20.15 -11.07 1.85
CA PRO A 231 19.23 -10.01 1.41
C PRO A 231 17.92 -9.93 2.22
N GLU A 232 17.46 -11.03 2.81
CA GLU A 232 16.18 -11.06 3.55
C GLU A 232 16.28 -10.32 4.88
N SER A 233 17.50 -10.25 5.45
CA SER A 233 17.81 -9.57 6.70
C SER A 233 18.02 -8.05 6.57
N TYR A 234 18.09 -7.52 5.34
CA TYR A 234 18.29 -6.10 5.06
C TYR A 234 16.97 -5.39 4.80
N PHE A 235 16.80 -4.18 5.36
CA PHE A 235 15.66 -3.33 5.06
C PHE A 235 15.71 -2.77 3.62
N TYR A 236 16.90 -2.38 3.17
CA TYR A 236 17.15 -1.78 1.86
C TYR A 236 17.79 -2.78 0.90
N TRP A 237 17.18 -2.96 -0.28
CA TRP A 237 17.78 -3.74 -1.36
C TRP A 237 18.95 -2.97 -1.96
N ASP A 238 18.69 -1.77 -2.48
CA ASP A 238 19.72 -0.90 -3.04
C ASP A 238 19.78 0.42 -2.25
N SER A 239 20.53 1.41 -2.76
CA SER A 239 20.68 2.71 -2.06
C SER A 239 19.38 3.48 -1.81
N PHE A 240 18.26 3.08 -2.41
CA PHE A 240 17.00 3.82 -2.38
C PHE A 240 15.77 2.93 -2.13
N HIS A 241 15.74 1.71 -2.68
CA HIS A 241 14.57 0.85 -2.68
C HIS A 241 14.60 -0.16 -1.51
N PRO A 242 13.43 -0.45 -0.90
CA PRO A 242 13.32 -1.50 0.11
C PRO A 242 13.63 -2.89 -0.45
N SER A 243 13.98 -3.83 0.43
CA SER A 243 14.08 -5.25 0.12
C SER A 243 12.72 -5.89 -0.16
N SER A 244 12.74 -7.11 -0.71
CA SER A 244 11.53 -7.91 -0.90
C SER A 244 10.84 -8.22 0.44
N THR A 245 11.60 -8.48 1.52
CA THR A 245 11.06 -8.61 2.89
C THR A 245 10.32 -7.33 3.32
N SER A 246 10.94 -6.16 3.12
CA SER A 246 10.30 -4.88 3.43
C SER A 246 9.03 -4.65 2.58
N HIS A 247 9.04 -5.05 1.31
CA HIS A 247 7.86 -5.00 0.44
C HIS A 247 6.74 -5.92 0.90
N TYR A 248 7.05 -7.11 1.42
CA TYR A 248 6.07 -8.03 2.00
C TYR A 248 5.40 -7.43 3.23
N LEU A 249 6.20 -6.91 4.18
CA LEU A 249 5.68 -6.27 5.39
C LEU A 249 4.85 -5.03 5.06
N LEU A 250 5.25 -4.26 4.05
CA LEU A 250 4.46 -3.14 3.56
C LEU A 250 3.13 -3.59 2.93
N ALA A 251 3.13 -4.65 2.11
CA ALA A 251 1.90 -5.15 1.49
C ALA A 251 0.90 -5.65 2.54
N ASP A 252 1.37 -6.40 3.53
CA ASP A 252 0.55 -6.82 4.67
C ASP A 252 0.00 -5.61 5.41
N ALA A 253 0.85 -4.66 5.83
CA ALA A 253 0.41 -3.46 6.54
C ALA A 253 -0.63 -2.63 5.76
N LEU A 254 -0.45 -2.47 4.44
CA LEU A 254 -1.42 -1.81 3.58
C LEU A 254 -2.75 -2.56 3.57
N TYR A 255 -2.73 -3.89 3.43
CA TYR A 255 -3.94 -4.70 3.51
C TYR A 255 -4.63 -4.54 4.87
N GLN A 256 -3.87 -4.61 5.96
CA GLN A 256 -4.38 -4.46 7.31
C GLN A 256 -5.06 -3.09 7.53
N SER A 257 -4.56 -2.03 6.87
CA SER A 257 -5.07 -0.65 6.99
C SER A 257 -6.45 -0.42 6.36
N LEU A 258 -6.92 -1.32 5.48
CA LEU A 258 -8.18 -1.17 4.75
C LEU A 258 -9.40 -1.60 5.57
N VAL A 259 -9.56 -1.03 6.77
CA VAL A 259 -10.62 -1.43 7.73
C VAL A 259 -12.03 -1.47 7.13
N PRO A 260 -12.49 -0.48 6.33
CA PRO A 260 -13.82 -0.55 5.72
C PRO A 260 -13.99 -1.79 4.82
N LEU A 261 -13.03 -2.03 3.93
CA LEU A 261 -13.06 -3.15 2.99
C LEU A 261 -12.97 -4.49 3.72
N ARG A 262 -12.14 -4.56 4.77
CA ARG A 262 -12.02 -5.73 5.64
C ARG A 262 -13.30 -6.04 6.39
N LEU A 263 -14.01 -5.01 6.88
CA LEU A 263 -15.32 -5.18 7.50
C LEU A 263 -16.38 -5.65 6.49
N GLU A 264 -16.31 -5.18 5.23
CA GLU A 264 -17.17 -5.67 4.15
C GLU A 264 -16.90 -7.14 3.82
N HIS A 265 -15.64 -7.53 3.62
CA HIS A 265 -15.26 -8.93 3.39
C HIS A 265 -15.65 -9.83 4.57
N LEU A 266 -15.32 -9.44 5.81
CA LEU A 266 -15.73 -10.19 6.99
C LEU A 266 -17.25 -10.31 7.08
N LEU A 267 -18.01 -9.27 6.68
CA LEU A 267 -19.47 -9.31 6.64
C LEU A 267 -19.97 -10.32 5.61
N GLU A 268 -19.34 -10.42 4.45
CA GLU A 268 -19.63 -11.41 3.41
C GLU A 268 -19.29 -12.83 3.88
N ASP A 269 -18.09 -13.04 4.43
CA ASP A 269 -17.61 -14.35 4.89
C ASP A 269 -18.52 -14.95 5.97
N VAL A 270 -18.98 -14.13 6.92
CA VAL A 270 -19.87 -14.62 7.99
C VAL A 270 -21.34 -14.72 7.55
N SER A 271 -21.65 -14.40 6.30
CA SER A 271 -23.03 -14.43 5.80
C SER A 271 -23.49 -15.83 5.47
N GLY A 272 -24.48 -16.32 6.22
CA GLY A 272 -25.02 -17.65 6.04
C GLY A 272 -24.22 -18.75 6.74
N ILE A 273 -23.18 -18.38 7.48
CA ILE A 273 -22.35 -19.29 8.29
C ILE A 273 -22.70 -19.12 9.78
N GLY A 274 -22.75 -20.23 10.53
CA GLY A 274 -23.07 -20.23 11.96
C GLY A 274 -24.57 -20.22 12.31
N PRO A 275 -24.96 -19.89 13.56
CA PRO A 275 -26.36 -19.95 13.99
C PRO A 275 -27.13 -18.72 13.47
N GLY A 276 -27.73 -18.88 12.29
CA GLY A 276 -28.61 -17.88 11.70
C GLY A 276 -27.88 -16.61 11.23
N LYS A 277 -28.40 -15.42 11.58
CA LYS A 277 -27.87 -14.12 11.11
C LYS A 277 -27.01 -13.38 12.14
N SER A 278 -26.64 -14.06 13.22
CA SER A 278 -26.10 -13.43 14.43
C SER A 278 -24.67 -12.90 14.26
N LEU A 279 -23.78 -13.67 13.63
CA LEU A 279 -22.41 -13.23 13.30
C LEU A 279 -22.43 -12.03 12.35
N ARG A 280 -23.14 -12.13 11.22
CA ARG A 280 -23.37 -11.00 10.29
C ARG A 280 -23.90 -9.75 11.00
N SER A 281 -24.88 -9.90 11.90
CA SER A 281 -25.43 -8.76 12.64
C SER A 281 -24.40 -8.11 13.59
N LYS A 282 -23.42 -8.86 14.09
CA LYS A 282 -22.33 -8.30 14.91
C LYS A 282 -21.35 -7.52 14.05
N VAL A 283 -20.90 -8.08 12.93
CA VAL A 283 -19.99 -7.38 12.00
C VAL A 283 -20.64 -6.10 11.47
N ALA A 284 -21.92 -6.13 11.07
CA ALA A 284 -22.66 -4.94 10.66
C ALA A 284 -22.74 -3.85 11.74
N ARG A 285 -22.74 -4.21 13.04
CA ARG A 285 -22.67 -3.23 14.13
C ARG A 285 -21.28 -2.62 14.28
N VAL A 286 -20.23 -3.42 14.10
CA VAL A 286 -18.85 -2.94 14.07
C VAL A 286 -18.69 -1.91 12.96
N GLN A 287 -19.12 -2.25 11.74
CA GLN A 287 -19.12 -1.35 10.58
C GLN A 287 -19.87 -0.04 10.86
N ALA A 288 -21.11 -0.11 11.35
CA ALA A 288 -21.89 1.09 11.67
C ALA A 288 -21.33 1.93 12.85
N SER A 289 -20.44 1.36 13.66
CA SER A 289 -19.73 2.09 14.73
C SER A 289 -18.45 2.72 14.18
N TYR A 290 -17.72 2.00 13.32
CA TYR A 290 -16.56 2.50 12.60
C TYR A 290 -16.91 3.71 11.72
N GLU A 291 -17.97 3.61 10.90
CA GLU A 291 -18.47 4.70 10.04
C GLU A 291 -18.88 5.98 10.80
N ARG A 292 -19.09 5.86 12.11
CA ARG A 292 -19.42 6.98 13.01
C ARG A 292 -18.25 7.38 13.90
N GLU A 293 -17.06 6.89 13.60
CA GLU A 293 -15.82 7.11 14.36
C GLU A 293 -15.92 6.70 15.84
N LYS A 294 -16.82 5.77 16.16
CA LYS A 294 -17.01 5.23 17.51
C LYS A 294 -16.10 4.02 17.74
N TYR A 295 -14.79 4.19 17.59
CA TYR A 295 -13.82 3.10 17.61
C TYR A 295 -13.85 2.27 18.90
N GLN A 296 -13.99 2.89 20.06
CA GLN A 296 -14.13 2.16 21.33
C GLN A 296 -15.38 1.26 21.40
N ALA A 297 -16.49 1.70 20.79
CA ALA A 297 -17.69 0.89 20.67
C ALA A 297 -17.47 -0.27 19.68
N ALA A 298 -16.81 0.00 18.56
CA ALA A 298 -16.40 -1.02 17.59
C ALA A 298 -15.51 -2.08 18.24
N CYS A 299 -14.54 -1.70 19.08
CA CYS A 299 -13.70 -2.62 19.85
C CYS A 299 -14.49 -3.53 20.80
N GLY A 300 -15.46 -2.97 21.53
CA GLY A 300 -16.38 -3.76 22.36
C GLY A 300 -17.20 -4.77 21.54
N GLN A 301 -17.61 -4.38 20.34
CA GLN A 301 -18.39 -5.21 19.43
C GLN A 301 -17.55 -6.31 18.77
N LEU A 302 -16.29 -6.02 18.41
CA LEU A 302 -15.32 -7.01 17.91
C LEU A 302 -15.03 -8.09 18.95
N ARG A 303 -14.78 -7.71 20.21
CA ARG A 303 -14.66 -8.68 21.31
C ARG A 303 -15.92 -9.54 21.46
N SER A 304 -17.10 -8.91 21.32
CA SER A 304 -18.38 -9.63 21.36
C SER A 304 -18.61 -10.56 20.17
N PHE A 305 -17.98 -10.28 19.01
CA PHE A 305 -17.96 -11.13 17.84
C PHE A 305 -17.03 -12.33 18.05
N VAL A 306 -15.79 -12.09 18.46
CA VAL A 306 -14.79 -13.14 18.78
C VAL A 306 -15.33 -14.13 19.81
N ASN A 307 -15.92 -13.65 20.91
CA ASN A 307 -16.54 -14.52 21.92
C ASN A 307 -17.65 -15.42 21.33
N GLN A 308 -18.40 -14.93 20.34
CA GLN A 308 -19.40 -15.75 19.68
C GLN A 308 -18.75 -16.77 18.74
N VAL A 309 -17.73 -16.38 17.99
CA VAL A 309 -16.97 -17.28 17.11
C VAL A 309 -16.40 -18.44 17.93
N ASP A 310 -15.75 -18.17 19.07
CA ASP A 310 -15.25 -19.20 19.99
C ASP A 310 -16.37 -20.12 20.50
N ALA A 311 -17.54 -19.58 20.82
CA ALA A 311 -18.67 -20.38 21.28
C ALA A 311 -19.24 -21.31 20.19
N GLN A 312 -19.01 -21.01 18.91
CA GLN A 312 -19.51 -21.75 17.75
C GLN A 312 -18.46 -22.64 17.07
N ALA A 313 -17.17 -22.49 17.40
CA ALA A 313 -16.09 -23.35 16.94
C ALA A 313 -16.38 -24.84 17.25
N GLY A 314 -16.16 -25.70 16.27
CA GLY A 314 -16.47 -27.14 16.35
C GLY A 314 -17.97 -27.46 16.43
N LYS A 315 -18.86 -26.47 16.31
CA LYS A 315 -20.32 -26.66 16.31
C LYS A 315 -20.91 -26.28 14.96
N SER A 316 -21.15 -24.99 14.77
CA SER A 316 -21.70 -24.42 13.53
C SER A 316 -20.64 -23.71 12.70
N LEU A 317 -19.41 -23.63 13.21
CA LEU A 317 -18.20 -23.22 12.51
C LEU A 317 -17.22 -24.38 12.55
N THR A 318 -16.51 -24.61 11.46
CA THR A 318 -15.27 -25.38 11.46
C THR A 318 -14.20 -24.66 12.27
N ASP A 319 -13.17 -25.38 12.70
CA ASP A 319 -12.05 -24.77 13.43
C ASP A 319 -11.28 -23.79 12.55
N ASP A 320 -11.18 -24.07 11.24
CA ASP A 320 -10.54 -23.19 10.26
C ASP A 320 -11.32 -21.88 10.07
N GLU A 321 -12.65 -21.94 9.89
CA GLU A 321 -13.49 -20.73 9.83
C GLU A 321 -13.40 -19.92 11.12
N ALA A 322 -13.44 -20.60 12.28
CA ALA A 322 -13.33 -19.93 13.56
C ALA A 322 -11.95 -19.27 13.75
N HIS A 323 -10.89 -19.89 13.26
CA HIS A 323 -9.55 -19.30 13.27
C HIS A 323 -9.48 -18.06 12.38
N ALA A 324 -9.93 -18.18 11.12
CA ALA A 324 -9.93 -17.09 10.15
C ALA A 324 -10.73 -15.87 10.64
N PHE A 325 -11.95 -16.07 11.12
CA PHE A 325 -12.79 -14.98 11.61
C PHE A 325 -12.20 -14.26 12.83
N LYS A 326 -11.51 -15.00 13.70
CA LYS A 326 -10.83 -14.39 14.85
C LYS A 326 -9.59 -13.61 14.45
N ALA A 327 -8.78 -14.15 13.55
CA ALA A 327 -7.62 -13.44 13.02
C ALA A 327 -8.05 -12.12 12.39
N GLU A 328 -9.08 -12.14 11.54
CA GLU A 328 -9.60 -10.95 10.87
C GLU A 328 -10.17 -9.93 11.86
N ALA A 329 -10.97 -10.38 12.85
CA ALA A 329 -11.49 -9.48 13.87
C ALA A 329 -10.41 -8.88 14.78
N SER A 330 -9.32 -9.61 15.06
CA SER A 330 -8.18 -9.10 15.83
C SER A 330 -7.48 -7.99 15.08
N ALA A 331 -7.19 -8.24 13.80
CA ALA A 331 -6.45 -7.31 12.99
C ALA A 331 -7.26 -6.05 12.62
N ILE A 332 -8.58 -6.16 12.41
CA ILE A 332 -9.47 -4.99 12.37
C ILE A 332 -9.41 -4.22 13.69
N GLY A 333 -9.35 -4.92 14.82
CA GLY A 333 -9.25 -4.32 16.15
C GLY A 333 -7.94 -3.55 16.37
N GLU A 334 -6.81 -4.11 15.93
CA GLU A 334 -5.49 -3.46 15.96
C GLU A 334 -5.50 -2.19 15.12
N ALA A 335 -6.02 -2.26 13.89
CA ALA A 335 -6.09 -1.13 12.97
C ALA A 335 -6.95 0.05 13.48
N ILE A 336 -7.89 -0.19 14.39
CA ILE A 336 -8.73 0.87 15.01
C ILE A 336 -8.35 1.19 16.46
N GLY A 337 -7.21 0.69 16.94
CA GLY A 337 -6.68 1.03 18.26
C GLY A 337 -7.43 0.40 19.44
N CYS A 338 -7.81 -0.88 19.34
CA CYS A 338 -8.49 -1.61 20.42
C CYS A 338 -7.60 -2.08 21.58
N GLY A 339 -6.29 -1.76 21.53
CA GLY A 339 -5.28 -2.07 22.55
C GLY A 339 -5.56 -1.46 23.91
#